data_AF-A0AAE3M6V0-F1
#
_entry.id   AF-A0AAE3M6V0-F1
#
_cell.length_a   1.000
_cell.length_b   1.000
_cell.length_c   1.000
_cell.angle_alpha   90.00
_cell.angle_beta   90.00
_cell.angle_gamma   90.00
#
_symmetry.space_group_name_H-M   'P 1'
#
loop_
_entity.id
_entity.type
_entity.pdbx_description
1 polymer ?
#
loop_
_entity_poly.entity_id
_entity_poly.type
_entity_poly.pdbx_seq_one_letter_code
_entity_poly.pdbx_strand_id
1 'polypeptide(L)'
;MNLIKIFTTALLIASTLLPIKVNAQKFKKSEEPFTASNGKTYHIGDSIIITSPADFSNRYVCYKVGNKLQESQVAIRESVLEKGEMVDIRYTKCAIKQFRHYENEGTYAVVDKLFNWAININKGIEMGEIASDKLIELYNKPQSFSKEKAFLATLSETIDNNDVKEYLYRFYRNEYKQNYQDEFAFNSLISSKKKELAAKAKQYDGNKKFFAYINQEFGTYDFDSSSYPIVWDGNYIHLMDDTTEGIMAKDINDERIDFSDIAIYIDNTEEFASFSFPQERAKYLVNHRKASNGKIDRSLYMGVQFEIESIASEEWLKNHAVKDMTKKILICNLKRVDLFEDKACEANYLFTIEI
;
A
#
# COMPACT_ATOMS: atom_id res chain seq x y z
N MET A 1 50.38 26.48 -62.66
CA MET A 1 50.43 26.30 -61.19
C MET A 1 49.14 26.73 -60.46
N ASN A 2 48.00 26.93 -61.14
CA ASN A 2 46.75 27.43 -60.52
C ASN A 2 45.55 26.47 -60.57
N LEU A 3 45.54 25.42 -61.40
CA LEU A 3 44.42 24.47 -61.46
C LEU A 3 44.38 23.47 -60.31
N ILE A 4 45.56 23.07 -59.80
CA ILE A 4 45.66 22.10 -58.69
C ILE A 4 45.19 22.71 -57.37
N LYS A 5 45.41 24.01 -57.15
CA LYS A 5 44.93 24.74 -55.96
C LYS A 5 43.41 24.91 -55.98
N ILE A 6 42.80 25.20 -57.13
CA ILE A 6 41.34 25.35 -57.23
C ILE A 6 40.63 24.00 -56.96
N PHE A 7 41.18 22.90 -57.45
CA PHE A 7 40.62 21.56 -57.19
C PHE A 7 40.73 21.13 -55.72
N THR A 8 41.84 21.47 -55.04
CA THR A 8 42.00 21.15 -53.61
C THR A 8 41.12 22.01 -52.72
N THR A 9 40.88 23.28 -53.06
CA THR A 9 39.95 24.13 -52.29
C THR A 9 38.48 23.73 -52.52
N ALA A 10 38.10 23.32 -53.74
CA ALA A 10 36.74 22.84 -54.02
C ALA A 10 36.44 21.48 -53.35
N LEU A 11 37.43 20.57 -53.28
CA LEU A 11 37.27 19.29 -52.59
C LEU A 11 37.18 19.47 -51.06
N LEU A 12 37.89 20.46 -50.50
CA LEU A 12 37.80 20.80 -49.07
C LEU A 12 36.42 21.37 -48.71
N ILE A 13 35.84 22.23 -49.55
CA ILE A 13 34.51 22.81 -49.34
C ILE A 13 33.40 21.75 -49.55
N ALA A 14 33.57 20.82 -50.51
CA ALA A 14 32.66 19.70 -50.68
C ALA A 14 32.70 18.71 -49.49
N SER A 15 33.86 18.57 -48.83
CA SER A 15 33.99 17.75 -47.61
C SER A 15 33.42 18.40 -46.35
N THR A 16 33.27 19.74 -46.30
CA THR A 16 32.57 20.44 -45.21
C THR A 16 31.06 20.61 -45.44
N LEU A 17 30.57 20.30 -46.64
CA LEU A 17 29.15 20.27 -46.99
C LEU A 17 28.54 18.86 -46.97
N LEU A 18 29.35 17.83 -46.66
CA LEU A 18 28.76 16.58 -46.18
C LEU A 18 27.95 16.96 -44.94
N PRO A 19 26.61 16.76 -44.94
CA PRO A 19 25.87 16.88 -43.72
C PRO A 19 26.55 15.90 -42.78
N ILE A 20 27.20 16.44 -41.75
CA ILE A 20 27.46 15.69 -40.53
C ILE A 20 26.09 15.07 -40.27
N LYS A 21 25.95 13.76 -40.52
CA LYS A 21 24.85 12.99 -39.98
C LYS A 21 25.08 13.10 -38.48
N VAL A 22 24.64 14.23 -37.91
CA VAL A 22 24.39 14.39 -36.50
C VAL A 22 23.53 13.18 -36.22
N ASN A 23 24.11 12.18 -35.54
CA ASN A 23 23.45 10.91 -35.28
C ASN A 23 22.04 11.25 -34.79
N ALA A 24 21.10 11.08 -35.71
CA ALA A 24 19.83 11.75 -35.67
C ALA A 24 19.09 11.28 -34.42
N GLN A 25 18.40 12.22 -33.80
CA GLN A 25 17.52 12.04 -32.65
C GLN A 25 16.94 10.61 -32.63
N LYS A 26 17.44 9.74 -31.73
CA LYS A 26 17.05 8.32 -31.64
C LYS A 26 15.61 8.11 -31.16
N PHE A 27 14.81 9.17 -31.15
CA PHE A 27 13.45 9.19 -30.67
C PHE A 27 12.59 10.16 -31.48
N LYS A 28 11.30 9.85 -31.58
CA LYS A 28 10.28 10.76 -32.09
C LYS A 28 9.65 11.50 -30.91
N LYS A 29 9.59 12.82 -31.00
CA LYS A 29 8.82 13.63 -30.03
C LYS A 29 7.34 13.49 -30.34
N SER A 30 6.51 13.45 -29.30
CA SER A 30 5.06 13.51 -29.43
C SER A 30 4.47 14.48 -28.42
N GLU A 31 3.46 15.22 -28.89
CA GLU A 31 2.57 16.03 -28.06
C GLU A 31 1.21 15.35 -27.85
N GLU A 32 0.96 14.26 -28.59
CA GLU A 32 -0.26 13.47 -28.45
C GLU A 32 -0.30 12.76 -27.08
N PRO A 33 -1.51 12.56 -26.51
CA PRO A 33 -1.68 11.79 -25.30
C PRO A 33 -1.14 10.37 -25.44
N PHE A 34 -0.60 9.82 -24.35
CA PHE A 34 -0.09 8.46 -24.30
C PHE A 34 -0.99 7.55 -23.44
N THR A 35 -1.56 6.51 -24.04
CA THR A 35 -2.28 5.47 -23.30
C THR A 35 -1.31 4.36 -22.88
N ALA A 36 -1.17 4.18 -21.57
CA ALA A 36 -0.31 3.17 -20.96
C ALA A 36 -0.94 1.77 -20.96
N SER A 37 -0.14 0.76 -20.61
CA SER A 37 -0.54 -0.65 -20.56
C SER A 37 -1.69 -0.95 -19.59
N ASN A 38 -1.89 -0.11 -18.57
CA ASN A 38 -3.01 -0.20 -17.63
C ASN A 38 -4.28 0.52 -18.11
N GLY A 39 -4.31 1.00 -19.36
CA GLY A 39 -5.44 1.74 -19.95
C GLY A 39 -5.51 3.23 -19.59
N LYS A 40 -4.64 3.73 -18.68
CA LYS A 40 -4.61 5.15 -18.32
C LYS A 40 -4.00 5.97 -19.46
N THR A 41 -4.68 7.05 -19.82
CA THR A 41 -4.16 8.02 -20.79
C THR A 41 -3.54 9.21 -20.08
N TYR A 42 -2.29 9.50 -20.41
CA TYR A 42 -1.48 10.59 -19.88
C TYR A 42 -1.35 11.71 -20.89
N HIS A 43 -1.50 12.95 -20.43
CA HIS A 43 -1.32 14.17 -21.20
C HIS A 43 -0.07 14.92 -20.75
N ILE A 44 0.43 15.82 -21.59
CA ILE A 44 1.44 16.79 -21.14
C ILE A 44 0.82 17.67 -20.05
N GLY A 45 1.55 17.85 -18.95
CA GLY A 45 1.06 18.54 -17.74
C GLY A 45 0.58 17.59 -16.64
N ASP A 46 0.18 16.37 -16.98
CA ASP A 46 -0.20 15.36 -15.99
C ASP A 46 1.00 15.02 -15.09
N SER A 47 0.72 14.58 -13.87
CA SER A 47 1.76 14.21 -12.90
C SER A 47 1.96 12.69 -12.86
N ILE A 48 3.22 12.28 -12.89
CA ILE A 48 3.68 10.93 -12.56
C ILE A 48 4.22 10.96 -11.14
N ILE A 49 3.82 10.01 -10.31
CA ILE A 49 4.38 9.87 -8.96
C ILE A 49 5.39 8.72 -8.98
N ILE A 50 6.64 9.04 -8.66
CA ILE A 50 7.70 8.05 -8.50
C ILE A 50 7.51 7.36 -7.15
N THR A 51 7.69 6.04 -7.08
CA THR A 51 7.50 5.25 -5.85
C THR A 51 8.85 4.70 -5.40
N SER A 52 8.98 3.39 -5.19
CA SER A 52 10.25 2.75 -4.84
C SER A 52 10.90 2.10 -6.07
N PRO A 53 12.24 1.92 -6.07
CA PRO A 53 12.92 1.10 -7.07
C PRO A 53 12.39 -0.33 -7.14
N ALA A 54 12.32 -0.86 -8.35
CA ALA A 54 11.78 -2.18 -8.63
C ALA A 54 12.61 -3.32 -8.02
N ASP A 55 13.91 -3.07 -7.84
CA ASP A 55 14.87 -4.06 -7.35
C ASP A 55 15.16 -3.94 -5.85
N PHE A 56 14.43 -3.07 -5.14
CA PHE A 56 14.62 -2.76 -3.72
C PHE A 56 16.03 -2.23 -3.39
N SER A 57 16.78 -1.82 -4.42
CA SER A 57 18.07 -1.15 -4.27
C SER A 57 17.86 0.37 -4.18
N ASN A 58 18.94 1.12 -4.41
CA ASN A 58 18.88 2.58 -4.57
C ASN A 58 18.94 3.00 -6.05
N ARG A 59 18.49 2.17 -7.00
CA ARG A 59 18.52 2.48 -8.45
C ARG A 59 17.22 2.14 -9.14
N TYR A 60 16.64 3.12 -9.81
CA TYR A 60 15.44 2.94 -10.61
C TYR A 60 15.77 2.34 -11.97
N VAL A 61 14.98 1.34 -12.36
CA VAL A 61 15.09 0.68 -13.65
C VAL A 61 14.40 1.49 -14.75
N CYS A 62 13.25 2.11 -14.45
CA CYS A 62 12.43 2.83 -15.43
C CYS A 62 12.72 4.34 -15.48
N TYR A 63 13.34 4.90 -14.42
CA TYR A 63 13.72 6.30 -14.34
C TYR A 63 15.15 6.50 -14.87
N LYS A 64 15.27 7.19 -16.01
CA LYS A 64 16.53 7.34 -16.75
C LYS A 64 17.01 8.79 -16.80
N VAL A 65 18.33 8.97 -16.77
CA VAL A 65 19.02 10.27 -16.76
C VAL A 65 19.96 10.42 -17.96
N GLY A 66 20.02 11.65 -18.47
CA GLY A 66 20.87 12.10 -19.55
C GLY A 66 20.42 11.63 -20.94
N ASN A 67 21.08 12.17 -21.96
CA ASN A 67 20.81 11.85 -23.37
C ASN A 67 21.05 10.37 -23.75
N LYS A 68 21.70 9.60 -22.87
CA LYS A 68 22.00 8.18 -23.04
C LYS A 68 21.07 7.25 -22.23
N LEU A 69 20.05 7.79 -21.55
CA LEU A 69 19.08 7.03 -20.76
C LEU A 69 19.73 6.09 -19.72
N GLN A 70 20.67 6.60 -18.92
CA GLN A 70 21.31 5.83 -17.85
C GLN A 70 20.37 5.66 -16.66
N GLU A 71 20.47 4.54 -15.93
CA GLU A 71 19.69 4.33 -14.69
C GLU A 71 19.92 5.44 -13.67
N SER A 72 18.83 5.85 -13.02
CA SER A 72 18.87 6.88 -11.99
C SER A 72 18.97 6.27 -10.58
N GLN A 73 19.54 7.02 -9.64
CA GLN A 73 19.60 6.63 -8.23
C GLN A 73 18.38 7.16 -7.44
N VAL A 74 18.06 6.53 -6.31
CA VAL A 74 17.00 6.97 -5.35
C VAL A 74 17.24 8.37 -4.86
N ALA A 75 18.51 8.70 -4.63
CA ALA A 75 18.94 10.02 -4.31
C ALA A 75 19.66 10.61 -5.52
N ILE A 76 19.17 11.73 -6.03
CA ILE A 76 19.84 12.47 -7.09
C ILE A 76 20.42 13.76 -6.52
N ARG A 77 21.61 14.14 -7.00
CA ARG A 77 22.10 15.50 -6.77
C ARG A 77 21.28 16.42 -7.63
N GLU A 78 20.48 17.26 -6.99
CA GLU A 78 19.81 18.32 -7.72
C GLU A 78 20.86 19.33 -8.15
N SER A 79 21.08 19.49 -9.46
CA SER A 79 22.02 20.48 -9.99
C SER A 79 21.48 21.92 -9.90
N VAL A 80 20.37 22.14 -9.19
CA VAL A 80 19.59 23.39 -9.19
C VAL A 80 19.51 24.03 -7.80
N LEU A 81 19.88 23.32 -6.72
CA LEU A 81 20.08 23.92 -5.40
C LEU A 81 21.59 24.04 -5.15
N GLU A 82 22.06 25.25 -4.80
CA GLU A 82 23.47 25.68 -4.71
C GLU A 82 24.35 24.92 -3.69
N LYS A 83 23.97 23.72 -3.23
CA LYS A 83 24.68 22.98 -2.17
C LYS A 83 25.00 21.52 -2.45
N GLY A 84 24.64 20.97 -3.62
CA GLY A 84 24.94 19.56 -3.93
C GLY A 84 24.27 18.58 -2.97
N GLU A 85 23.14 18.97 -2.39
CA GLU A 85 22.34 18.12 -1.51
C GLU A 85 21.71 16.97 -2.31
N MET A 86 21.64 15.82 -1.66
CA MET A 86 21.03 14.61 -2.21
C MET A 86 19.54 14.66 -1.88
N VAL A 87 18.68 14.64 -2.90
CA VAL A 87 17.22 14.63 -2.72
C VAL A 87 16.70 13.22 -2.97
N ASP A 88 16.02 12.65 -1.99
CA ASP A 88 15.26 11.40 -2.16
C ASP A 88 14.03 11.67 -3.01
N ILE A 89 13.94 11.01 -4.17
CA ILE A 89 12.86 11.27 -5.14
C ILE A 89 11.67 10.33 -4.98
N ARG A 90 11.69 9.42 -4.01
CA ARG A 90 10.51 8.58 -3.71
C ARG A 90 9.33 9.48 -3.36
N TYR A 91 8.17 9.15 -3.92
CA TYR A 91 6.90 9.90 -3.78
C TYR A 91 6.90 11.30 -4.39
N THR A 92 7.94 11.66 -5.15
CA THR A 92 7.98 12.93 -5.87
C THR A 92 6.97 12.92 -7.02
N LYS A 93 6.21 14.02 -7.12
CA LYS A 93 5.30 14.27 -8.24
C LYS A 93 6.04 15.00 -9.35
N CYS A 94 6.09 14.38 -10.51
CA CYS A 94 6.82 14.85 -11.68
C CYS A 94 5.83 15.18 -12.80
N ALA A 95 5.71 16.44 -13.18
CA ALA A 95 4.84 16.86 -14.28
C ALA A 95 5.46 16.50 -15.64
N ILE A 96 4.70 15.82 -16.49
CA ILE A 96 5.10 15.45 -17.85
C ILE A 96 5.27 16.71 -18.67
N LYS A 97 6.42 16.86 -19.32
CA LYS A 97 6.76 17.99 -20.20
C LYS A 97 6.73 17.62 -21.67
N GLN A 98 6.98 16.36 -21.99
CA GLN A 98 7.04 15.86 -23.36
C GLN A 98 7.02 14.33 -23.37
N PHE A 99 6.46 13.73 -24.41
CA PHE A 99 6.67 12.31 -24.71
C PHE A 99 7.77 12.11 -25.76
N ARG A 100 8.58 11.07 -25.55
CA ARG A 100 9.62 10.61 -26.48
C ARG A 100 9.40 9.12 -26.78
N HIS A 101 9.24 8.78 -28.04
CA HIS A 101 9.11 7.40 -28.50
C HIS A 101 10.44 6.90 -29.04
N TYR A 102 10.98 5.86 -28.40
CA TYR A 102 12.18 5.15 -28.83
C TYR A 102 11.76 3.84 -29.48
N GLU A 103 12.25 3.56 -30.70
CA GLU A 103 11.79 2.42 -31.50
C GLU A 103 11.94 1.07 -30.78
N ASN A 104 12.95 0.93 -29.92
CA ASN A 104 13.25 -0.33 -29.21
C ASN A 104 12.99 -0.29 -27.70
N GLU A 105 12.65 0.87 -27.14
CA GLU A 105 12.54 1.07 -25.68
C GLU A 105 11.16 1.57 -25.25
N GLY A 106 10.30 1.95 -26.21
CA GLY A 106 8.93 2.40 -25.94
C GLY A 106 8.81 3.91 -25.68
N THR A 107 7.73 4.29 -25.01
CA THR A 107 7.40 5.70 -24.72
C THR A 107 7.95 6.12 -23.36
N TYR A 108 8.69 7.23 -23.38
CA TYR A 108 9.20 7.89 -22.18
C TYR A 108 8.51 9.23 -21.97
N ALA A 109 8.07 9.49 -20.74
CA ALA A 109 7.69 10.82 -20.30
C ALA A 109 8.91 11.57 -19.78
N VAL A 110 9.19 12.72 -20.37
CA VAL A 110 10.24 13.63 -19.92
C VAL A 110 9.67 14.56 -18.85
N VAL A 111 10.35 14.68 -17.72
CA VAL A 111 9.79 15.33 -16.52
C VAL A 111 10.56 16.53 -16.01
N ASP A 112 11.79 16.75 -16.47
CA ASP A 112 12.60 17.90 -16.09
C ASP A 112 12.64 18.98 -17.20
N LYS A 113 12.93 20.23 -16.80
CA LYS A 113 13.01 21.37 -17.72
C LYS A 113 14.19 21.31 -18.70
N LEU A 114 15.26 20.61 -18.31
CA LEU A 114 16.45 20.43 -19.14
C LEU A 114 16.34 19.19 -20.04
N PHE A 115 15.22 18.48 -19.96
CA PHE A 115 14.90 17.27 -20.72
C PHE A 115 15.95 16.14 -20.60
N ASN A 116 16.61 16.08 -19.45
CA ASN A 116 17.58 15.07 -19.09
C ASN A 116 16.96 13.88 -18.37
N TRP A 117 15.76 14.00 -17.81
CA TRP A 117 15.12 12.97 -16.99
C TRP A 117 13.87 12.44 -17.67
N ALA A 118 13.85 11.14 -17.89
CA ALA A 118 12.83 10.48 -18.67
C ALA A 118 12.38 9.18 -17.97
N ILE A 119 11.08 8.95 -17.93
CA ILE A 119 10.47 7.79 -17.27
C ILE A 119 9.81 6.91 -18.32
N ASN A 120 10.19 5.63 -18.40
CA ASN A 120 9.44 4.67 -19.21
C ASN A 120 8.12 4.35 -18.50
N ILE A 121 7.00 4.85 -19.01
CA ILE A 121 5.71 4.75 -18.30
C ILE A 121 5.26 3.29 -18.17
N ASN A 122 5.23 2.55 -19.28
CA ASN A 122 4.75 1.17 -19.27
C ASN A 122 5.62 0.29 -18.37
N LYS A 123 6.95 0.41 -18.51
CA LYS A 123 7.86 -0.35 -17.66
C LYS A 123 7.79 0.08 -16.21
N GLY A 124 7.61 1.37 -15.93
CA GLY A 124 7.46 1.89 -14.57
C GLY A 124 6.19 1.41 -13.88
N ILE A 125 5.08 1.31 -14.60
CA ILE A 125 3.82 0.73 -14.08
C ILE A 125 3.98 -0.78 -13.84
N GLU A 126 4.50 -1.51 -14.84
CA GLU A 126 4.75 -2.96 -14.72
C GLU A 126 5.66 -3.29 -13.53
N MET A 127 6.75 -2.53 -13.37
CA MET A 127 7.75 -2.76 -12.34
C MET A 127 7.40 -2.08 -11.00
N GLY A 128 6.25 -1.40 -10.92
CA GLY A 128 5.78 -0.72 -9.71
C GLY A 128 6.67 0.43 -9.23
N GLU A 129 7.43 1.06 -10.12
CA GLU A 129 8.22 2.28 -9.83
C GLU A 129 7.40 3.56 -10.06
N ILE A 130 6.30 3.48 -10.81
CA ILE A 130 5.31 4.55 -10.98
C ILE A 130 4.03 4.18 -10.24
N ALA A 131 3.48 5.13 -9.48
CA ALA A 131 2.20 4.93 -8.81
C ALA A 131 1.06 4.79 -9.82
N SER A 132 0.27 3.73 -9.66
CA SER A 132 -1.07 3.62 -10.26
C SER A 132 -2.05 4.52 -9.50
N ASP A 133 -3.21 4.81 -10.09
CA ASP A 133 -4.27 5.55 -9.37
C ASP A 133 -4.70 4.81 -8.10
N LYS A 134 -4.70 3.48 -8.13
CA LYS A 134 -4.91 2.63 -6.95
C LYS A 134 -3.89 2.92 -5.86
N LEU A 135 -2.60 2.99 -6.18
CA LEU A 135 -1.58 3.33 -5.17
C LEU A 135 -1.77 4.76 -4.63
N ILE A 136 -2.27 5.69 -5.43
CA ILE A 136 -2.57 7.06 -4.96
C ILE A 136 -3.69 7.04 -3.90
N GLU A 137 -4.74 6.24 -4.13
CA GLU A 137 -5.82 6.05 -3.15
C GLU A 137 -5.35 5.45 -1.84
N LEU A 138 -4.24 4.69 -1.85
CA LEU A 138 -3.63 4.16 -0.64
C LEU A 138 -3.26 5.27 0.36
N TYR A 139 -2.90 6.46 -0.12
CA TYR A 139 -2.57 7.59 0.75
C TYR A 139 -3.82 8.25 1.36
N ASN A 140 -5.02 7.85 0.93
CA ASN A 140 -6.30 8.22 1.52
C ASN A 140 -6.86 7.05 2.36
N LYS A 141 -6.01 6.45 3.22
CA LYS A 141 -6.36 5.26 4.02
C LYS A 141 -7.74 5.41 4.69
N PRO A 142 -8.64 4.42 4.60
CA PRO A 142 -9.87 4.40 5.38
C PRO A 142 -9.60 4.49 6.88
N GLN A 143 -10.66 4.69 7.66
CA GLN A 143 -10.55 4.78 9.11
C GLN A 143 -9.93 3.47 9.67
N SER A 144 -8.78 3.57 10.34
CA SER A 144 -8.09 2.43 10.97
C SER A 144 -9.02 1.68 11.92
N PHE A 145 -9.10 0.35 11.81
CA PHE A 145 -9.94 -0.49 12.67
C PHE A 145 -9.24 -0.70 14.02
N SER A 146 -9.70 0.00 15.06
CA SER A 146 -9.17 -0.14 16.41
C SER A 146 -9.98 -1.15 17.23
N LYS A 147 -9.41 -1.60 18.35
CA LYS A 147 -10.10 -2.47 19.31
C LYS A 147 -11.41 -1.85 19.83
N GLU A 148 -11.44 -0.53 20.03
CA GLU A 148 -12.66 0.19 20.41
C GLU A 148 -13.74 0.07 19.33
N LYS A 149 -13.38 0.17 18.06
CA LYS A 149 -14.33 0.01 16.95
C LYS A 149 -14.86 -1.40 16.85
N ALA A 150 -13.99 -2.39 17.04
CA ALA A 150 -14.40 -3.78 17.11
C ALA A 150 -15.39 -4.00 18.25
N PHE A 151 -15.11 -3.48 19.44
CA PHE A 151 -16.03 -3.53 20.57
C PHE A 151 -17.39 -2.91 20.23
N LEU A 152 -17.39 -1.66 19.73
CA LEU A 152 -18.60 -0.94 19.36
C LEU A 152 -19.41 -1.65 18.27
N ALA A 153 -18.74 -2.29 17.30
CA ALA A 153 -19.40 -3.05 16.24
C ALA A 153 -20.05 -4.35 16.73
N THR A 154 -19.65 -4.87 17.89
CA THR A 154 -20.25 -6.07 18.50
C THR A 154 -21.38 -5.78 19.49
N LEU A 155 -21.63 -4.50 19.79
CA LEU A 155 -22.70 -4.13 20.71
C LEU A 155 -24.06 -4.43 20.10
N SER A 156 -24.95 -5.02 20.90
CA SER A 156 -26.34 -5.23 20.48
C SER A 156 -27.09 -3.90 20.42
N GLU A 157 -28.30 -3.89 19.84
CA GLU A 157 -29.19 -2.73 19.88
C GLU A 157 -29.49 -2.26 21.32
N THR A 158 -29.52 -3.21 22.27
CA THR A 158 -29.74 -2.94 23.69
C THR A 158 -28.44 -3.11 24.46
N ILE A 159 -27.72 -2.00 24.64
CA ILE A 159 -26.50 -1.95 25.43
C ILE A 159 -26.85 -2.16 26.90
N ASP A 160 -26.21 -3.11 27.57
CA ASP A 160 -26.43 -3.36 29.00
C ASP A 160 -25.42 -2.60 29.89
N ASN A 161 -25.47 -2.82 31.20
CA ASN A 161 -24.52 -2.16 32.11
C ASN A 161 -23.14 -2.80 32.05
N ASN A 162 -23.04 -4.09 31.75
CA ASN A 162 -21.76 -4.77 31.62
C ASN A 162 -20.99 -4.26 30.40
N ASP A 163 -21.65 -4.08 29.26
CA ASP A 163 -21.08 -3.47 28.06
C ASP A 163 -20.46 -2.10 28.36
N VAL A 164 -21.16 -1.28 29.15
CA VAL A 164 -20.69 0.07 29.53
C VAL A 164 -19.49 -0.02 30.47
N LYS A 165 -19.52 -0.93 31.45
CA LYS A 165 -18.41 -1.14 32.39
C LYS A 165 -17.18 -1.66 31.68
N GLU A 166 -17.33 -2.66 30.81
CA GLU A 166 -16.24 -3.18 29.98
C GLU A 166 -15.63 -2.07 29.11
N TYR A 167 -16.46 -1.30 28.42
CA TYR A 167 -15.99 -0.18 27.60
C TYR A 167 -15.21 0.86 28.41
N LEU A 168 -15.76 1.26 29.57
CA LEU A 168 -15.12 2.21 30.48
C LEU A 168 -13.79 1.66 30.97
N TYR A 169 -13.74 0.39 31.35
CA TYR A 169 -12.53 -0.23 31.85
C TYR A 169 -11.44 -0.34 30.77
N ARG A 170 -11.80 -0.83 29.57
CA ARG A 170 -10.85 -1.07 28.47
C ARG A 170 -10.35 0.20 27.80
N PHE A 171 -11.23 1.18 27.59
CA PHE A 171 -10.92 2.35 26.76
C PHE A 171 -10.88 3.68 27.53
N TYR A 172 -11.52 3.75 28.71
CA TYR A 172 -11.62 4.97 29.54
C TYR A 172 -11.21 4.71 31.00
N ARG A 173 -10.16 3.90 31.20
CA ARG A 173 -9.77 3.37 32.52
C ARG A 173 -9.59 4.41 33.62
N ASN A 174 -9.10 5.60 33.27
CA ASN A 174 -8.93 6.69 34.24
C ASN A 174 -10.28 7.23 34.74
N GLU A 175 -11.24 7.42 33.84
CA GLU A 175 -12.60 7.87 34.17
C GLU A 175 -13.32 6.80 35.00
N TYR A 176 -13.17 5.52 34.64
CA TYR A 176 -13.64 4.39 35.45
C TYR A 176 -13.09 4.45 36.89
N LYS A 177 -11.76 4.53 37.03
CA LYS A 177 -11.08 4.53 38.34
C LYS A 177 -11.43 5.71 39.24
N GLN A 178 -11.77 6.85 38.66
CA GLN A 178 -12.16 8.03 39.43
C GLN A 178 -13.57 7.92 40.03
N ASN A 179 -14.44 7.12 39.41
CA ASN A 179 -15.86 7.11 39.76
C ASN A 179 -16.31 5.80 40.43
N TYR A 180 -15.65 4.66 40.19
CA TYR A 180 -16.16 3.34 40.59
C TYR A 180 -16.42 3.14 42.10
N GLN A 181 -15.74 3.89 42.97
CA GLN A 181 -15.92 3.78 44.43
C GLN A 181 -17.11 4.59 44.97
N ASP A 182 -17.66 5.52 44.18
CA ASP A 182 -18.82 6.33 44.52
C ASP A 182 -20.04 5.84 43.74
N GLU A 183 -20.99 5.23 44.44
CA GLU A 183 -22.20 4.65 43.84
C GLU A 183 -22.97 5.66 42.98
N PHE A 184 -23.11 6.91 43.42
CA PHE A 184 -23.88 7.91 42.69
C PHE A 184 -23.12 8.42 41.48
N ALA A 185 -21.83 8.70 41.63
CA ALA A 185 -20.98 9.13 40.53
C ALA A 185 -20.87 8.02 39.46
N PHE A 186 -20.70 6.77 39.87
CA PHE A 186 -20.57 5.64 38.98
C PHE A 186 -21.85 5.33 38.21
N ASN A 187 -23.01 5.29 38.89
CA ASN A 187 -24.29 5.07 38.21
C ASN A 187 -24.66 6.20 37.25
N SER A 188 -24.30 7.44 37.59
CA SER A 188 -24.42 8.60 36.69
C SER A 188 -23.52 8.44 35.45
N LEU A 189 -22.26 8.04 35.65
CA LEU A 189 -21.31 7.78 34.58
C LEU A 189 -21.80 6.65 33.65
N ILE A 190 -22.25 5.53 34.20
CA ILE A 190 -22.81 4.41 33.43
C ILE A 190 -24.00 4.89 32.58
N SER A 191 -24.94 5.61 33.20
CA SER A 191 -26.13 6.11 32.51
C SER A 191 -25.80 7.07 31.36
N SER A 192 -24.81 7.94 31.55
CA SER A 192 -24.31 8.86 30.53
C SER A 192 -23.63 8.11 29.39
N LYS A 193 -22.69 7.21 29.72
CA LYS A 193 -21.92 6.44 28.74
C LYS A 193 -22.77 5.47 27.94
N LYS A 194 -23.81 4.89 28.54
CA LYS A 194 -24.79 4.05 27.84
C LYS A 194 -25.43 4.77 26.66
N LYS A 195 -25.80 6.05 26.84
CA LYS A 195 -26.36 6.88 25.75
C LYS A 195 -25.32 7.20 24.68
N GLU A 196 -24.10 7.51 25.10
CA GLU A 196 -22.97 7.76 24.19
C GLU A 196 -22.67 6.54 23.32
N LEU A 197 -22.58 5.35 23.93
CA LEU A 197 -22.31 4.10 23.24
C LEU A 197 -23.42 3.74 22.25
N ALA A 198 -24.69 3.93 22.62
CA ALA A 198 -25.80 3.68 21.71
C ALA A 198 -25.74 4.58 20.47
N ALA A 199 -25.29 5.83 20.62
CA ALA A 199 -25.09 6.73 19.49
C ALA A 199 -23.87 6.34 18.64
N LYS A 200 -22.78 5.89 19.27
CA LYS A 200 -21.57 5.43 18.58
C LYS A 200 -21.79 4.13 17.82
N ALA A 201 -22.43 3.13 18.43
CA ALA A 201 -22.68 1.81 17.84
C ALA A 201 -23.48 1.91 16.53
N LYS A 202 -24.47 2.81 16.47
CA LYS A 202 -25.25 3.09 15.25
C LYS A 202 -24.41 3.55 14.05
N GLN A 203 -23.17 4.00 14.26
CA GLN A 203 -22.28 4.44 13.17
C GLN A 203 -21.51 3.28 12.51
N TYR A 204 -21.69 2.06 13.00
CA TYR A 204 -21.04 0.84 12.49
C TYR A 204 -21.99 -0.04 11.67
N ASP A 205 -23.20 0.47 11.39
CA ASP A 205 -24.17 -0.19 10.52
C ASP A 205 -23.77 -0.08 9.03
N GLY A 206 -24.13 -1.09 8.23
CA GLY A 206 -23.46 -1.57 7.02
C GLY A 206 -22.99 -0.53 5.98
N ASN A 207 -21.90 -0.89 5.28
CA ASN A 207 -21.17 -0.17 4.20
C ASN A 207 -19.95 0.66 4.60
N LYS A 208 -19.55 0.67 5.87
CA LYS A 208 -18.33 1.37 6.28
C LYS A 208 -17.09 0.52 5.99
N LYS A 209 -16.19 1.05 5.18
CA LYS A 209 -14.88 0.45 4.93
C LYS A 209 -13.92 0.75 6.08
N PHE A 210 -13.33 -0.30 6.62
CA PHE A 210 -12.30 -0.24 7.64
C PHE A 210 -10.96 -0.67 7.06
N PHE A 211 -9.88 -0.30 7.75
CA PHE A 211 -8.52 -0.65 7.35
C PHE A 211 -7.74 -1.26 8.52
N ALA A 212 -7.07 -2.38 8.28
CA ALA A 212 -6.19 -3.04 9.26
C ALA A 212 -4.87 -3.47 8.61
N TYR A 213 -3.83 -3.64 9.44
CA TYR A 213 -2.59 -4.25 9.01
C TYR A 213 -2.55 -5.71 9.44
N ILE A 214 -2.20 -6.58 8.52
CA ILE A 214 -2.01 -8.01 8.79
C ILE A 214 -0.68 -8.47 8.18
N ASN A 215 -0.15 -9.57 8.69
CA ASN A 215 1.03 -10.22 8.15
C ASN A 215 0.61 -11.59 7.63
N GLN A 216 1.05 -11.93 6.43
CA GLN A 216 0.86 -13.25 5.84
C GLN A 216 2.19 -13.73 5.24
N GLU A 217 2.17 -14.85 4.53
CA GLU A 217 3.28 -15.27 3.70
C GLU A 217 2.87 -15.37 2.23
N PHE A 218 3.85 -15.40 1.33
CA PHE A 218 3.62 -15.78 -0.06
C PHE A 218 4.37 -17.06 -0.42
N GLY A 219 3.77 -17.88 -1.28
CA GLY A 219 4.33 -19.16 -1.69
C GLY A 219 5.37 -19.06 -2.80
N THR A 220 5.56 -20.16 -3.52
CA THR A 220 6.47 -20.22 -4.66
C THR A 220 5.87 -19.48 -5.86
N TYR A 221 6.72 -18.84 -6.66
CA TYR A 221 6.27 -18.15 -7.88
C TYR A 221 5.70 -19.16 -8.87
N ASP A 222 4.50 -18.88 -9.36
CA ASP A 222 3.86 -19.64 -10.42
C ASP A 222 4.15 -18.96 -11.76
N PHE A 223 4.88 -19.67 -12.62
CA PHE A 223 5.28 -19.17 -13.94
C PHE A 223 4.13 -19.21 -14.95
N ASP A 224 3.14 -20.07 -14.76
CA ASP A 224 2.01 -20.21 -15.69
C ASP A 224 1.02 -19.06 -15.50
N SER A 225 0.77 -18.66 -14.24
CA SER A 225 -0.08 -17.52 -13.89
C SER A 225 0.68 -16.18 -13.73
N SER A 226 2.02 -16.21 -13.75
CA SER A 226 2.87 -15.06 -13.45
C SER A 226 2.53 -14.38 -12.11
N SER A 227 2.29 -15.17 -11.07
CA SER A 227 1.81 -14.70 -9.78
C SER A 227 2.48 -15.39 -8.59
N TYR A 228 2.27 -14.83 -7.40
CA TYR A 228 2.56 -15.51 -6.13
C TYR A 228 1.25 -15.83 -5.40
N PRO A 229 1.06 -17.08 -4.92
CA PRO A 229 -0.04 -17.38 -4.03
C PRO A 229 0.20 -16.71 -2.66
N ILE A 230 -0.86 -16.20 -2.05
CA ILE A 230 -0.88 -15.73 -0.67
C ILE A 230 -1.23 -16.91 0.22
N VAL A 231 -0.38 -17.18 1.20
CA VAL A 231 -0.58 -18.21 2.21
C VAL A 231 -1.24 -17.55 3.41
N TRP A 232 -2.56 -17.64 3.48
CA TRP A 232 -3.34 -17.15 4.60
C TRP A 232 -3.15 -18.04 5.83
N ASP A 233 -2.71 -17.47 6.94
CA ASP A 233 -2.68 -18.10 8.27
C ASP A 233 -4.10 -18.14 8.87
N GLY A 234 -4.97 -18.88 8.18
CA GLY A 234 -6.40 -18.93 8.47
C GLY A 234 -7.14 -17.62 8.19
N ASN A 235 -8.43 -17.65 8.52
CA ASN A 235 -9.37 -16.54 8.29
C ASN A 235 -9.65 -15.75 9.58
N TYR A 236 -8.99 -16.10 10.69
CA TYR A 236 -9.37 -15.66 12.02
C TYR A 236 -8.30 -14.74 12.63
N ILE A 237 -8.69 -13.55 13.07
CA ILE A 237 -7.80 -12.56 13.69
C ILE A 237 -8.35 -12.18 15.07
N HIS A 238 -7.66 -12.60 16.14
CA HIS A 238 -7.98 -12.20 17.51
C HIS A 238 -7.66 -10.72 17.74
N LEU A 239 -8.62 -9.95 18.26
CA LEU A 239 -8.43 -8.52 18.57
C LEU A 239 -8.38 -8.25 20.07
N MET A 240 -9.26 -8.87 20.83
CA MET A 240 -9.37 -8.74 22.28
C MET A 240 -9.57 -10.11 22.87
N ASP A 241 -8.78 -10.41 23.90
CA ASP A 241 -8.83 -11.67 24.65
C ASP A 241 -9.13 -11.33 26.11
N ASP A 242 -9.93 -12.17 26.74
CA ASP A 242 -10.20 -12.19 28.17
C ASP A 242 -8.93 -12.60 28.98
N THR A 243 -8.04 -13.41 28.38
CA THR A 243 -6.89 -13.99 29.11
C THR A 243 -5.80 -12.98 29.51
N THR A 244 -5.76 -11.79 28.92
CA THR A 244 -4.75 -10.75 29.24
C THR A 244 -4.93 -10.06 30.60
N GLU A 245 -5.96 -10.42 31.37
CA GLU A 245 -6.22 -9.86 32.71
C GLU A 245 -5.95 -10.86 33.85
N GLY A 246 -5.03 -11.82 33.62
CA GLY A 246 -4.57 -12.82 34.60
C GLY A 246 -3.97 -12.30 35.93
N ILE A 247 -4.03 -10.98 36.17
CA ILE A 247 -3.86 -10.35 37.48
C ILE A 247 -5.06 -9.41 37.65
N MET A 248 -6.24 -9.97 37.90
CA MET A 248 -7.50 -9.22 38.05
C MET A 248 -7.30 -8.08 39.04
N ALA A 249 -7.35 -6.85 38.55
CA ALA A 249 -7.20 -5.67 39.39
C ALA A 249 -8.42 -5.60 40.34
N LYS A 250 -8.20 -5.11 41.58
CA LYS A 250 -9.23 -5.11 42.63
C LYS A 250 -10.55 -4.46 42.17
N ASP A 251 -10.44 -3.40 41.37
CA ASP A 251 -11.56 -2.64 40.80
C ASP A 251 -12.40 -3.42 39.78
N ILE A 252 -11.87 -4.50 39.20
CA ILE A 252 -12.62 -5.41 38.32
C ILE A 252 -13.34 -6.47 39.12
N ASN A 253 -12.65 -7.05 40.12
CA ASN A 253 -13.20 -8.13 40.94
C ASN A 253 -14.41 -7.66 41.78
N ASP A 254 -14.39 -6.40 42.22
CA ASP A 254 -15.48 -5.78 42.97
C ASP A 254 -16.72 -5.54 42.07
N GLU A 255 -16.51 -5.11 40.82
CA GLU A 255 -17.60 -4.80 39.87
C GLU A 255 -18.03 -5.97 38.97
N ARG A 256 -17.26 -7.07 38.99
CA ARG A 256 -17.48 -8.33 38.24
C ARG A 256 -17.80 -8.08 36.76
N ILE A 257 -16.93 -7.32 36.10
CA ILE A 257 -17.05 -7.06 34.67
C ILE A 257 -16.81 -8.37 33.91
N ASP A 258 -17.78 -8.75 33.09
CA ASP A 258 -17.64 -9.86 32.14
C ASP A 258 -17.02 -9.32 30.84
N PHE A 259 -15.89 -9.89 30.43
CA PHE A 259 -15.08 -9.38 29.34
C PHE A 259 -15.36 -10.13 28.04
N SER A 260 -15.66 -9.37 26.99
CA SER A 260 -15.88 -9.91 25.66
C SER A 260 -14.55 -10.34 25.01
N ASP A 261 -14.49 -11.58 24.51
CA ASP A 261 -13.49 -12.02 23.52
C ASP A 261 -14.02 -11.68 22.12
N ILE A 262 -13.25 -10.87 21.39
CA ILE A 262 -13.64 -10.33 20.10
C ILE A 262 -12.58 -10.65 19.06
N ALA A 263 -13.06 -11.15 17.92
CA ALA A 263 -12.24 -11.46 16.76
C ALA A 263 -12.91 -11.08 15.45
N ILE A 264 -12.11 -11.05 14.39
CA ILE A 264 -12.56 -10.93 13.01
C ILE A 264 -12.43 -12.30 12.34
N TYR A 265 -13.46 -12.66 11.58
CA TYR A 265 -13.39 -13.72 10.59
C TYR A 265 -13.52 -13.11 9.18
N ILE A 266 -12.61 -13.46 8.27
CA ILE A 266 -12.62 -12.98 6.89
C ILE A 266 -13.21 -14.08 6.00
N ASP A 267 -14.36 -13.82 5.37
CA ASP A 267 -15.15 -14.86 4.69
C ASP A 267 -14.70 -15.13 3.25
N ASN A 268 -13.99 -14.19 2.62
CA ASN A 268 -13.64 -14.24 1.19
C ASN A 268 -12.11 -14.21 0.91
N THR A 269 -11.30 -14.84 1.75
CA THR A 269 -9.83 -14.85 1.57
C THR A 269 -9.39 -15.52 0.26
N GLU A 270 -10.18 -16.46 -0.25
CA GLU A 270 -9.96 -17.16 -1.51
C GLU A 270 -10.01 -16.25 -2.74
N GLU A 271 -10.80 -15.17 -2.69
CA GLU A 271 -10.82 -14.18 -3.77
C GLU A 271 -9.52 -13.35 -3.81
N PHE A 272 -8.76 -13.36 -2.70
CA PHE A 272 -7.45 -12.73 -2.53
C PHE A 272 -6.33 -13.78 -2.39
N ALA A 273 -6.45 -14.91 -3.09
CA ALA A 273 -5.52 -16.04 -2.99
C ALA A 273 -4.17 -15.82 -3.69
N SER A 274 -4.01 -14.81 -4.55
CA SER A 274 -2.73 -14.54 -5.22
C SER A 274 -2.59 -13.10 -5.68
N PHE A 275 -1.35 -12.66 -5.92
CA PHE A 275 -1.06 -11.38 -6.57
C PHE A 275 -0.19 -11.59 -7.81
N SER A 276 -0.59 -10.95 -8.91
CA SER A 276 0.18 -10.93 -10.16
C SER A 276 1.49 -10.16 -9.95
N PHE A 277 2.59 -10.70 -10.43
CA PHE A 277 3.90 -10.07 -10.26
C PHE A 277 4.79 -10.41 -11.45
N PRO A 278 5.26 -9.43 -12.24
CA PRO A 278 6.07 -9.72 -13.44
C PRO A 278 7.33 -10.50 -13.09
N GLN A 279 7.70 -11.47 -13.94
CA GLN A 279 8.80 -12.40 -13.67
C GLN A 279 10.13 -11.70 -13.34
N GLU A 280 10.43 -10.59 -14.03
CA GLU A 280 11.63 -9.79 -13.76
C GLU A 280 11.61 -9.20 -12.34
N ARG A 281 10.47 -8.63 -11.93
CA ARG A 281 10.30 -8.08 -10.59
C ARG A 281 10.26 -9.19 -9.52
N ALA A 282 9.67 -10.34 -9.84
CA ALA A 282 9.66 -11.52 -8.98
C ALA A 282 11.07 -11.99 -8.67
N LYS A 283 11.96 -11.99 -9.69
CA LYS A 283 13.38 -12.30 -9.52
C LYS A 283 14.08 -11.30 -8.60
N TYR A 284 13.78 -10.01 -8.70
CA TYR A 284 14.34 -9.01 -7.79
C TYR A 284 13.90 -9.25 -6.35
N LEU A 285 12.61 -9.50 -6.11
CA LEU A 285 12.08 -9.78 -4.77
C LEU A 285 12.75 -11.01 -4.15
N VAL A 286 12.85 -12.10 -4.93
CA VAL A 286 13.52 -13.33 -4.47
C VAL A 286 14.98 -13.08 -4.12
N ASN A 287 15.72 -12.36 -4.98
CA ASN A 287 17.13 -12.07 -4.72
C ASN A 287 17.32 -11.16 -3.50
N HIS A 288 16.46 -10.16 -3.33
CA HIS A 288 16.48 -9.26 -2.18
C HIS A 288 16.30 -10.02 -0.87
N ARG A 289 15.39 -11.00 -0.85
CA ARG A 289 14.99 -11.74 0.35
C ARG A 289 15.75 -13.05 0.57
N LYS A 290 16.64 -13.43 -0.33
CA LYS A 290 17.41 -14.67 -0.25
C LYS A 290 18.59 -14.50 0.69
N ALA A 291 18.56 -15.22 1.80
CA ALA A 291 19.70 -15.33 2.72
C ALA A 291 20.86 -16.11 2.09
N SER A 292 22.05 -16.03 2.71
CA SER A 292 23.27 -16.72 2.25
C SER A 292 23.13 -18.25 2.18
N ASN A 293 22.27 -18.84 3.01
CA ASN A 293 21.95 -20.27 2.99
C ASN A 293 20.91 -20.65 1.92
N GLY A 294 20.45 -19.69 1.12
CA GLY A 294 19.46 -19.88 0.07
C GLY A 294 18.00 -19.86 0.52
N LYS A 295 17.71 -19.74 1.83
CA LYS A 295 16.34 -19.55 2.32
C LYS A 295 15.82 -18.18 1.90
N ILE A 296 14.58 -18.12 1.44
CA ILE A 296 13.91 -16.88 1.04
C ILE A 296 12.95 -16.49 2.17
N ASP A 297 13.02 -15.25 2.65
CA ASP A 297 12.00 -14.69 3.53
C ASP A 297 10.69 -14.49 2.76
N ARG A 298 9.60 -15.09 3.24
CA ARG A 298 8.29 -15.07 2.58
C ARG A 298 7.29 -14.15 3.28
N SER A 299 7.71 -13.43 4.32
CA SER A 299 6.84 -12.53 5.10
C SER A 299 6.20 -11.44 4.23
N LEU A 300 4.90 -11.24 4.28
CA LEU A 300 4.17 -10.28 3.47
C LEU A 300 3.43 -9.30 4.38
N TYR A 301 3.76 -8.01 4.27
CA TYR A 301 3.09 -6.94 5.01
C TYR A 301 1.90 -6.45 4.20
N MET A 302 0.71 -6.50 4.78
CA MET A 302 -0.55 -6.25 4.07
C MET A 302 -1.37 -5.19 4.78
N GLY A 303 -1.78 -4.17 4.03
CA GLY A 303 -2.89 -3.31 4.41
C GLY A 303 -4.19 -3.88 3.82
N VAL A 304 -5.14 -4.27 4.66
CA VAL A 304 -6.42 -4.82 4.23
C VAL A 304 -7.55 -3.84 4.47
N GLN A 305 -8.37 -3.64 3.44
CA GLN A 305 -9.63 -2.92 3.53
C GLN A 305 -10.77 -3.91 3.52
N PHE A 306 -11.67 -3.78 4.48
CA PHE A 306 -12.80 -4.69 4.64
C PHE A 306 -14.06 -3.97 5.11
N GLU A 307 -15.18 -4.62 4.92
CA GLU A 307 -16.48 -4.22 5.46
C GLU A 307 -16.94 -5.30 6.45
N ILE A 308 -17.57 -4.87 7.53
CA ILE A 308 -18.23 -5.78 8.47
C ILE A 308 -19.58 -6.12 7.86
N GLU A 309 -19.80 -7.40 7.59
CA GLU A 309 -21.07 -7.91 7.06
C GLU A 309 -22.06 -8.18 8.20
N SER A 310 -21.60 -8.87 9.24
CA SER A 310 -22.45 -9.28 10.35
C SER A 310 -21.64 -9.67 11.59
N ILE A 311 -22.35 -9.90 12.69
CA ILE A 311 -21.80 -10.60 13.87
C ILE A 311 -22.21 -12.06 13.74
N ALA A 312 -21.28 -12.97 13.99
CA ALA A 312 -21.52 -14.41 13.92
C ALA A 312 -22.68 -14.83 14.83
N SER A 313 -23.65 -15.53 14.25
CA SER A 313 -24.76 -16.13 15.00
C SER A 313 -24.32 -17.40 15.73
N GLU A 314 -25.12 -17.86 16.68
CA GLU A 314 -24.89 -19.13 17.37
C GLU A 314 -24.81 -20.32 16.39
N GLU A 315 -25.62 -20.28 15.33
CA GLU A 315 -25.59 -21.29 14.25
C GLU A 315 -24.27 -21.23 13.48
N TRP A 316 -23.79 -20.03 13.14
CA TRP A 316 -22.51 -19.85 12.47
C TRP A 316 -21.35 -20.39 13.31
N LEU A 317 -21.33 -20.08 14.61
CA LEU A 317 -20.31 -20.55 15.57
C LEU A 317 -20.25 -22.09 15.64
N LYS A 318 -21.43 -22.74 15.68
CA LYS A 318 -21.54 -24.21 15.66
C LYS A 318 -20.99 -24.80 14.36
N ASN A 319 -21.35 -24.21 13.22
CA ASN A 319 -20.92 -24.67 11.90
C ASN A 319 -19.40 -24.53 11.69
N HIS A 320 -18.77 -23.55 12.35
CA HIS A 320 -17.31 -23.32 12.33
C HIS A 320 -16.56 -23.98 13.50
N ALA A 321 -17.25 -24.85 14.27
CA ALA A 321 -16.67 -25.58 15.40
C ALA A 321 -15.96 -24.68 16.43
N VAL A 322 -16.44 -23.45 16.63
CA VAL A 322 -15.93 -22.56 17.68
C VAL A 322 -16.36 -23.12 19.03
N LYS A 323 -15.38 -23.50 19.87
CA LYS A 323 -15.65 -24.17 21.16
C LYS A 323 -16.29 -23.24 22.18
N ASP A 324 -15.97 -21.96 22.13
CA ASP A 324 -16.43 -20.96 23.06
C ASP A 324 -17.52 -20.11 22.40
N MET A 325 -18.75 -20.34 22.82
CA MET A 325 -19.95 -19.74 22.23
C MET A 325 -20.19 -18.31 22.71
N THR A 326 -19.41 -17.80 23.67
CA THR A 326 -19.51 -16.40 24.15
C THR A 326 -18.67 -15.44 23.29
N LYS A 327 -17.79 -15.97 22.43
CA LYS A 327 -16.96 -15.17 21.52
C LYS A 327 -17.81 -14.36 20.57
N LYS A 328 -17.51 -13.06 20.49
CA LYS A 328 -18.14 -12.14 19.54
C LYS A 328 -17.25 -12.05 18.29
N ILE A 329 -17.65 -12.75 17.23
CA ILE A 329 -16.90 -12.77 15.96
C ILE A 329 -17.56 -11.83 14.96
N LEU A 330 -16.80 -10.88 14.43
CA LEU A 330 -17.20 -10.03 13.32
C LEU A 330 -16.88 -10.73 12.01
N ILE A 331 -17.91 -11.03 11.21
CA ILE A 331 -17.76 -11.60 9.87
C ILE A 331 -17.53 -10.43 8.91
N CYS A 332 -16.41 -10.49 8.19
CA CYS A 332 -15.91 -9.41 7.36
C CYS A 332 -15.60 -9.88 5.94
N ASN A 333 -15.83 -9.00 4.97
CA ASN A 333 -15.43 -9.21 3.58
C ASN A 333 -14.32 -8.25 3.20
N LEU A 334 -13.21 -8.79 2.71
CA LEU A 334 -12.15 -8.01 2.07
C LEU A 334 -12.68 -7.36 0.80
N LYS A 335 -12.34 -6.09 0.63
CA LYS A 335 -12.59 -5.32 -0.59
C LYS A 335 -11.31 -5.04 -1.34
N ARG A 336 -10.21 -4.87 -0.61
CA ARG A 336 -8.92 -4.52 -1.18
C ARG A 336 -7.78 -4.94 -0.26
N VAL A 337 -6.70 -5.36 -0.87
CA VAL A 337 -5.46 -5.77 -0.22
C VAL A 337 -4.30 -5.05 -0.89
N ASP A 338 -3.54 -4.31 -0.10
CA ASP A 338 -2.35 -3.60 -0.53
C ASP A 338 -1.11 -4.25 0.09
N LEU A 339 -0.12 -4.58 -0.73
CA LEU A 339 1.05 -5.36 -0.37
C LEU A 339 2.32 -4.49 -0.32
N PHE A 340 3.14 -4.70 0.70
CA PHE A 340 4.34 -3.91 0.96
C PHE A 340 5.54 -4.77 1.34
N GLU A 341 6.73 -4.23 1.14
CA GLU A 341 7.97 -4.80 1.66
C GLU A 341 8.47 -4.13 2.95
N ASP A 342 7.79 -3.11 3.45
CA ASP A 342 8.11 -2.50 4.73
C ASP A 342 7.00 -2.73 5.77
N LYS A 343 7.42 -2.95 7.01
CA LYS A 343 6.53 -3.14 8.16
C LYS A 343 5.61 -1.94 8.41
N ALA A 344 6.04 -0.74 8.06
CA ALA A 344 5.24 0.46 8.27
C ALA A 344 4.12 0.60 7.22
N CYS A 345 4.19 -0.17 6.12
CA CYS A 345 3.28 -0.07 4.98
C CYS A 345 3.22 1.38 4.45
N GLU A 346 4.40 1.99 4.36
CA GLU A 346 4.61 3.37 3.92
C GLU A 346 5.48 3.43 2.64
N ALA A 347 6.38 2.46 2.49
CA ALA A 347 7.40 2.40 1.45
C ALA A 347 7.23 1.18 0.53
N ASN A 348 8.09 1.00 -0.48
CA ASN A 348 8.31 -0.29 -1.16
C ASN A 348 7.05 -1.09 -1.51
N TYR A 349 6.08 -0.41 -2.12
CA TYR A 349 4.82 -1.00 -2.53
C TYR A 349 5.05 -2.12 -3.55
N LEU A 350 4.41 -3.26 -3.31
CA LEU A 350 4.49 -4.43 -4.18
C LEU A 350 3.33 -4.46 -5.16
N PHE A 351 2.09 -4.53 -4.67
CA PHE A 351 0.91 -4.74 -5.51
C PHE A 351 -0.39 -4.43 -4.76
N THR A 352 -1.50 -4.26 -5.49
CA THR A 352 -2.86 -4.13 -4.95
C THR A 352 -3.76 -5.16 -5.62
N ILE A 353 -4.49 -5.91 -4.80
CA ILE A 353 -5.60 -6.77 -5.23
C ILE A 353 -6.90 -6.09 -4.80
N GLU A 354 -7.89 -6.02 -5.68
CA GLU A 354 -9.18 -5.37 -5.43
C GLU A 354 -10.25 -6.05 -6.29
N ILE A 355 -11.47 -6.14 -5.75
CA ILE A 355 -12.62 -6.83 -6.35
C ILE A 355 -13.75 -5.84 -6.62
#